data_AF-A0A6P5PVM2-F1
#
_entry.id   AF-A0A6P5PVM2-F1
#
_cell.length_a   1.000
_cell.length_b   1.000
_cell.length_c   1.000
_cell.angle_alpha   90.00
_cell.angle_beta   90.00
_cell.angle_gamma   90.00
#
_symmetry.space_group_name_H-M   'P 1'
#
loop_
_entity.id
_entity.type
_entity.pdbx_description
1 polymer ?
#
loop_
_entity_poly.entity_id
_entity_poly.type
_entity_poly.pdbx_seq_one_letter_code
_entity_poly.pdbx_strand_id
1 'polypeptide(L)'
;MHHSEAYPVDILEDDAEGYQAAAEAYYEMLREGAQTSAEVISLSTGEQVRLEASSLCFCTMYRDEPQHKILGLVSPQDTKTVVAVYLKESWWSIEDILRTSDPTREGLMKVQSFGERIILFVLNVIVFGRLERRLHSDDMFFLPHPAKEQAKILWRDGAAVAFYSVKMKGSLCGDGTGTCYLLPVFDTVFVRRKNRCQGLGTAMLRDFCDTFQGDEALGISCPISPAMYRVLRQFLLTCPGERGRLWEVEPPGAWGQQRVNIWLKVYLQERRLQDGSTVHPKCSEEDTDTPGQASKEDGPTQFNHGESHKEWAVGEPERTQNDRRCAEVCEEAR
;
A
#
# COMPACT_ATOMS: atom_id res chain seq x y z
N MET A 1 22.40 1.86 -28.08
CA MET A 1 21.44 1.46 -29.13
C MET A 1 20.09 1.99 -28.68
N HIS A 2 19.44 2.86 -29.45
CA HIS A 2 18.09 3.30 -29.14
C HIS A 2 17.11 2.19 -29.49
N HIS A 3 16.71 1.40 -28.49
CA HIS A 3 15.47 0.67 -28.60
C HIS A 3 14.33 1.69 -28.61
N SER A 4 13.31 1.44 -29.43
CA SER A 4 11.97 1.98 -29.14
C SER A 4 11.61 1.42 -27.76
N GLU A 5 11.91 2.16 -26.70
CA GLU A 5 11.93 1.63 -25.33
C GLU A 5 10.51 1.30 -24.89
N ALA A 6 10.14 0.03 -25.06
CA ALA A 6 8.97 -0.55 -24.46
C ALA A 6 9.28 -0.87 -22.99
N TYR A 7 8.38 -0.49 -22.09
CA TYR A 7 8.50 -0.73 -20.66
C TYR A 7 7.83 -2.06 -20.27
N PRO A 8 8.04 -2.60 -19.05
CA PRO A 8 7.52 -3.91 -18.67
C PRO A 8 6.03 -4.09 -18.95
N VAL A 9 5.20 -3.10 -18.60
CA VAL A 9 3.75 -3.15 -18.84
C VAL A 9 3.34 -3.18 -20.32
N ASP A 10 4.24 -2.78 -21.23
CA ASP A 10 4.01 -2.80 -22.68
C ASP A 10 4.31 -4.17 -23.29
N ILE A 11 5.13 -5.00 -22.63
CA ILE A 11 5.71 -6.23 -23.19
C ILE A 11 5.36 -7.49 -22.40
N LEU A 12 4.87 -7.35 -21.16
CA LEU A 12 4.47 -8.47 -20.33
C LEU A 12 3.12 -9.01 -20.80
N GLU A 13 3.09 -10.31 -21.01
CA GLU A 13 1.90 -11.10 -21.30
C GLU A 13 1.22 -11.53 -19.99
N ASP A 14 -0.02 -12.02 -20.04
CA ASP A 14 -0.75 -12.52 -18.87
C ASP A 14 -0.32 -13.96 -18.50
N ASP A 15 0.97 -14.13 -18.20
CA ASP A 15 1.63 -15.40 -17.85
C ASP A 15 2.41 -15.29 -16.52
N ALA A 16 1.69 -15.04 -15.42
CA ALA A 16 2.31 -14.85 -14.11
C ALA A 16 3.16 -16.06 -13.66
N GLU A 17 2.72 -17.27 -13.96
CA GLU A 17 3.40 -18.52 -13.60
C GLU A 17 4.73 -18.66 -14.36
N GLY A 18 4.74 -18.37 -15.67
CA GLY A 18 5.96 -18.41 -16.48
C GLY A 18 7.01 -17.39 -16.02
N TYR A 19 6.59 -16.15 -15.71
CA TYR A 19 7.52 -15.14 -15.17
C TYR A 19 8.07 -15.52 -13.80
N GLN A 20 7.26 -16.14 -12.95
CA GLN A 20 7.73 -16.62 -11.66
C GLN A 20 8.74 -17.77 -11.81
N ALA A 21 8.45 -18.76 -12.65
CA ALA A 21 9.37 -19.87 -12.91
C ALA A 21 10.72 -19.38 -13.48
N ALA A 22 10.69 -18.40 -14.38
CA ALA A 22 11.91 -17.78 -14.91
C ALA A 22 12.72 -17.05 -13.82
N ALA A 23 12.05 -16.33 -12.92
CA ALA A 23 12.69 -15.64 -11.80
C ALA A 23 13.32 -16.63 -10.79
N GLU A 24 12.63 -17.74 -10.49
CA GLU A 24 13.13 -18.80 -9.63
C GLU A 24 14.36 -19.49 -10.26
N ALA A 25 14.31 -19.82 -11.55
CA ALA A 25 15.44 -20.39 -12.27
C ALA A 25 16.66 -19.44 -12.30
N TYR A 26 16.43 -18.14 -12.50
CA TYR A 26 17.49 -17.14 -12.46
C TYR A 26 18.11 -17.00 -11.06
N TYR A 27 17.29 -17.02 -10.00
CA TYR A 27 17.77 -16.99 -8.62
C TYR A 27 18.63 -18.21 -8.28
N GLU A 28 18.21 -19.42 -8.69
CA GLU A 28 18.97 -20.65 -8.47
C GLU A 28 20.31 -20.65 -9.21
N MET A 29 20.34 -20.17 -10.45
CA MET A 29 21.57 -19.99 -11.23
C MET A 29 22.60 -19.11 -10.48
N LEU A 30 22.14 -18.01 -9.87
CA LEU A 30 22.98 -17.12 -9.07
C LEU A 30 23.46 -17.78 -7.78
N ARG A 31 22.60 -18.56 -7.12
CA ARG A 31 22.92 -19.27 -5.88
C ARG A 31 23.98 -20.34 -6.08
N GLU A 32 23.97 -21.03 -7.21
CA GLU A 32 24.96 -22.05 -7.59
C GLU A 32 26.31 -21.47 -8.01
N GLY A 33 26.44 -20.13 -8.09
CA GLY A 33 27.68 -19.47 -8.49
C GLY A 33 28.01 -19.68 -9.97
N ALA A 34 27.01 -19.97 -10.80
CA ALA A 34 27.21 -20.27 -12.22
C ALA A 34 27.55 -19.01 -13.05
N GLN A 35 27.37 -17.80 -12.52
CA GLN A 35 27.80 -16.57 -13.18
C GLN A 35 29.30 -16.30 -12.99
N THR A 36 30.00 -16.18 -14.12
CA THR A 36 31.46 -15.94 -14.18
C THR A 36 31.84 -14.46 -14.19
N SER A 37 30.87 -13.55 -14.37
CA SER A 37 31.04 -12.10 -14.26
C SER A 37 30.05 -11.50 -13.27
N ALA A 38 30.52 -10.64 -12.36
CA ALA A 38 29.65 -9.89 -11.46
C ALA A 38 28.82 -8.86 -12.27
N GLU A 39 27.59 -9.22 -12.63
CA GLU A 39 26.65 -8.27 -13.20
C GLU A 39 26.28 -7.22 -12.15
N VAL A 40 26.19 -5.96 -12.58
CA VAL A 40 25.95 -4.81 -11.70
C VAL A 40 24.84 -3.95 -12.27
N ILE A 41 23.89 -3.58 -11.42
CA ILE A 41 22.87 -2.59 -11.75
C ILE A 41 23.32 -1.23 -11.25
N SER A 42 23.28 -0.26 -12.15
CA SER A 42 23.44 1.15 -11.78
C SER A 42 22.07 1.74 -11.44
N LEU A 43 21.90 2.16 -10.19
CA LEU A 43 20.72 2.88 -9.75
C LEU A 43 20.72 4.29 -10.31
N SER A 44 19.54 4.93 -10.36
CA SER A 44 19.40 6.33 -10.76
C SER A 44 20.19 7.32 -9.88
N THR A 45 20.60 6.89 -8.69
CA THR A 45 21.47 7.63 -7.76
C THR A 45 22.95 7.56 -8.13
N GLY A 46 23.33 6.72 -9.11
CA GLY A 46 24.72 6.40 -9.45
C GLY A 46 25.33 5.29 -8.60
N GLU A 47 24.61 4.79 -7.59
CA GLU A 47 25.02 3.63 -6.80
C GLU A 47 25.00 2.36 -7.65
N GLN A 48 25.96 1.47 -7.41
CA GLN A 48 26.08 0.20 -8.10
C GLN A 48 25.76 -0.95 -7.15
N VAL A 49 24.79 -1.78 -7.53
CA VAL A 49 24.37 -2.95 -6.77
C VAL A 49 24.80 -4.20 -7.53
N ARG A 50 25.58 -5.05 -6.88
CA ARG A 50 26.00 -6.34 -7.44
C ARG A 50 24.85 -7.33 -7.41
N LEU A 51 24.69 -8.09 -8.48
CA LEU A 51 23.73 -9.17 -8.56
C LEU A 51 24.29 -10.43 -7.91
N GLU A 52 24.03 -10.55 -6.62
CA GLU A 52 24.43 -11.69 -5.80
C GLU A 52 23.21 -12.23 -5.03
N ALA A 53 23.14 -13.53 -4.76
CA ALA A 53 21.96 -14.13 -4.10
C ALA A 53 21.56 -13.45 -2.78
N SER A 54 22.53 -12.91 -2.02
CA SER A 54 22.31 -12.15 -0.77
C SER A 54 21.65 -10.79 -0.96
N SER A 55 21.73 -10.22 -2.17
CA SER A 55 21.09 -8.96 -2.55
C SER A 55 19.69 -9.16 -3.14
N LEU A 56 19.23 -10.40 -3.25
CA LEU A 56 17.94 -10.73 -3.86
C LEU A 56 16.91 -11.11 -2.80
N CYS A 57 15.66 -10.74 -3.06
CA CYS A 57 14.54 -11.14 -2.22
C CYS A 57 13.31 -11.44 -3.07
N PHE A 58 12.50 -12.41 -2.65
CA PHE A 58 11.17 -12.61 -3.22
C PHE A 58 10.13 -11.81 -2.45
N CYS A 59 9.36 -11.02 -3.18
CA CYS A 59 8.25 -10.23 -2.65
C CYS A 59 6.91 -10.86 -3.06
N THR A 60 6.08 -11.19 -2.08
CA THR A 60 4.72 -11.71 -2.32
C THR A 60 3.82 -10.63 -2.94
N MET A 61 3.29 -10.90 -4.13
CA MET A 61 2.45 -9.95 -4.88
C MET A 61 1.04 -9.81 -4.31
N TYR A 62 0.46 -10.93 -3.88
CA TYR A 62 -0.93 -11.00 -3.43
C TYR A 62 -1.00 -11.57 -2.03
N ARG A 63 -1.81 -10.94 -1.16
CA ARG A 63 -1.95 -11.40 0.23
C ARG A 63 -2.69 -12.72 0.37
N ASP A 64 -3.62 -13.01 -0.53
CA ASP A 64 -4.49 -14.20 -0.54
C ASP A 64 -3.89 -15.34 -1.37
N GLU A 65 -2.89 -15.04 -2.20
CA GLU A 65 -2.19 -16.01 -3.04
C GLU A 65 -0.67 -15.86 -2.86
N PRO A 66 -0.12 -16.26 -1.69
CA PRO A 66 1.27 -16.01 -1.32
C PRO A 66 2.31 -16.75 -2.16
N GLN A 67 1.88 -17.73 -2.95
CA GLN A 67 2.71 -18.42 -3.93
C GLN A 67 3.18 -17.47 -5.04
N HIS A 68 2.41 -16.44 -5.38
CA HIS A 68 2.76 -15.48 -6.43
C HIS A 68 3.77 -14.47 -5.92
N LYS A 69 5.00 -14.54 -6.44
CA LYS A 69 6.13 -13.74 -5.98
C LYS A 69 6.86 -13.09 -7.15
N ILE A 70 7.46 -11.93 -6.88
CA ILE A 70 8.40 -11.27 -7.79
C ILE A 70 9.78 -11.20 -7.17
N LEU A 71 10.80 -11.36 -7.99
CA LEU A 71 12.19 -11.26 -7.57
C LEU A 71 12.64 -9.80 -7.60
N GLY A 72 12.97 -9.27 -6.43
CA GLY A 72 13.48 -7.92 -6.23
C GLY A 72 14.95 -7.91 -5.86
N LEU A 73 15.66 -6.88 -6.31
CA LEU A 73 17.00 -6.54 -5.86
C LEU A 73 16.89 -5.53 -4.72
N VAL A 74 17.55 -5.77 -3.60
CA VAL A 74 17.55 -4.86 -2.44
C VAL A 74 18.77 -3.96 -2.40
N SER A 75 18.62 -2.79 -1.77
CA SER A 75 19.74 -1.87 -1.56
C SER A 75 20.79 -2.50 -0.62
N PRO A 76 22.09 -2.37 -0.93
CA PRO A 76 23.16 -2.76 -0.02
C PRO A 76 23.15 -1.99 1.32
N GLN A 77 22.62 -0.76 1.31
CA GLN A 77 22.55 0.10 2.50
C GLN A 77 21.30 -0.18 3.35
N ASP A 78 20.24 -0.68 2.71
CA ASP A 78 18.98 -1.04 3.34
C ASP A 78 18.38 -2.27 2.65
N THR A 79 18.60 -3.44 3.25
CA THR A 79 18.12 -4.72 2.74
C THR A 79 16.59 -4.86 2.72
N LYS A 80 15.86 -3.85 3.24
CA LYS A 80 14.39 -3.79 3.19
C LYS A 80 13.87 -2.96 2.02
N THR A 81 14.74 -2.24 1.32
CA THR A 81 14.37 -1.39 0.19
C THR A 81 14.68 -2.07 -1.13
N VAL A 82 13.64 -2.44 -1.86
CA VAL A 82 13.75 -2.97 -3.23
C VAL A 82 14.02 -1.83 -4.21
N VAL A 83 15.09 -1.97 -4.99
CA VAL A 83 15.59 -0.95 -5.93
C VAL A 83 15.42 -1.34 -7.40
N ALA A 84 15.23 -2.61 -7.70
CA ALA A 84 14.91 -3.13 -9.03
C ALA A 84 14.10 -4.43 -8.93
N VAL A 85 13.39 -4.80 -10.00
CA VAL A 85 12.64 -6.07 -10.11
C VAL A 85 13.06 -6.79 -11.38
N TYR A 86 13.23 -8.11 -11.28
CA TYR A 86 13.53 -8.96 -12.41
C TYR A 86 12.22 -9.34 -13.13
N LEU A 87 12.09 -8.93 -14.39
CA LEU A 87 10.92 -9.16 -15.23
C LEU A 87 11.37 -9.44 -16.66
N LYS A 88 10.84 -10.52 -17.25
CA LYS A 88 11.10 -10.93 -18.64
C LYS A 88 12.60 -10.91 -18.98
N GLU A 89 13.37 -11.71 -18.22
CA GLU A 89 14.81 -11.89 -18.40
C GLU A 89 15.68 -10.63 -18.24
N SER A 90 15.12 -9.56 -17.67
CA SER A 90 15.81 -8.28 -17.51
C SER A 90 15.54 -7.68 -16.13
N TRP A 91 16.48 -6.88 -15.65
CA TRP A 91 16.30 -6.10 -14.43
C TRP A 91 15.79 -4.70 -14.75
N TRP A 92 14.73 -4.29 -14.06
CA TRP A 92 14.06 -3.02 -14.26
C TRP A 92 14.12 -2.17 -13.00
N SER A 93 14.49 -0.90 -13.15
CA SER A 93 14.43 0.05 -12.04
C SER A 93 12.98 0.29 -11.63
N ILE A 94 12.76 0.68 -10.37
CA ILE A 94 11.40 1.02 -9.90
C ILE A 94 10.77 2.13 -10.72
N GLU A 95 11.53 3.11 -11.22
CA GLU A 95 10.96 4.16 -12.07
C GLU A 95 10.58 3.64 -13.45
N ASP A 96 11.35 2.75 -14.06
CA ASP A 96 11.06 2.21 -15.39
C ASP A 96 9.86 1.25 -15.38
N ILE A 97 9.66 0.49 -14.30
CA ILE A 97 8.46 -0.34 -14.14
C ILE A 97 7.19 0.52 -14.17
N LEU A 98 7.25 1.74 -13.65
CA LEU A 98 6.12 2.67 -13.61
C LEU A 98 5.92 3.45 -14.90
N ARG A 99 6.72 3.21 -15.94
CA ARG A 99 6.63 3.89 -17.23
C ARG A 99 5.87 3.06 -18.25
N THR A 100 5.42 3.73 -19.29
CA THR A 100 4.81 3.12 -20.48
C THR A 100 5.19 3.93 -21.71
N SER A 101 5.35 3.24 -22.82
CA SER A 101 5.57 3.83 -24.14
C SER A 101 4.27 3.96 -24.93
N ASP A 102 3.17 3.37 -24.42
CA ASP A 102 1.85 3.42 -25.04
C ASP A 102 1.17 4.77 -24.74
N PRO A 103 0.99 5.65 -25.73
CA PRO A 103 0.37 6.96 -25.53
C PRO A 103 -1.13 6.87 -25.20
N THR A 104 -1.75 5.71 -25.37
CA THR A 104 -3.17 5.49 -25.03
C THR A 104 -3.38 5.26 -23.54
N ARG A 105 -2.30 4.94 -22.79
CA ARG A 105 -2.34 4.85 -21.33
C ARG A 105 -2.24 6.23 -20.69
N GLU A 106 -3.37 6.91 -20.62
CA GLU A 106 -3.52 8.24 -20.02
C GLU A 106 -4.81 8.31 -19.19
N GLY A 107 -4.74 8.96 -18.02
CA GLY A 107 -5.88 9.06 -17.11
C GLY A 107 -6.11 7.80 -16.27
N LEU A 108 -7.32 7.67 -15.69
CA LEU A 108 -7.68 6.55 -14.82
C LEU A 108 -8.06 5.32 -15.63
N MET A 109 -7.31 4.24 -15.45
CA MET A 109 -7.54 2.98 -16.16
C MET A 109 -7.68 1.83 -15.17
N LYS A 110 -8.60 0.90 -15.46
CA LYS A 110 -8.78 -0.31 -14.64
C LYS A 110 -7.57 -1.22 -14.82
N VAL A 111 -7.13 -1.83 -13.71
CA VAL A 111 -6.10 -2.88 -13.73
C VAL A 111 -6.73 -4.15 -14.32
N GLN A 112 -6.19 -4.61 -15.44
CA GLN A 112 -6.68 -5.74 -16.22
C GLN A 112 -5.57 -6.75 -16.53
N SER A 113 -4.33 -6.31 -16.73
CA SER A 113 -3.21 -7.20 -17.08
C SER A 113 -2.29 -7.52 -15.90
N PHE A 114 -1.47 -8.56 -16.06
CA PHE A 114 -0.40 -8.92 -15.14
C PHE A 114 0.62 -7.79 -14.98
N GLY A 115 1.00 -7.12 -16.09
CA GLY A 115 1.89 -5.95 -16.04
C GLY A 115 1.31 -4.81 -15.18
N GLU A 116 0.02 -4.54 -15.29
CA GLU A 116 -0.66 -3.54 -14.46
C GLU A 116 -0.78 -3.98 -12.99
N ARG A 117 -0.92 -5.28 -12.72
CA ARG A 117 -0.86 -5.84 -11.35
C ARG A 117 0.51 -5.63 -10.73
N ILE A 118 1.60 -5.78 -11.48
CA ILE A 118 2.95 -5.46 -11.02
C ILE A 118 3.05 -3.97 -10.70
N ILE A 119 2.57 -3.07 -11.57
CA ILE A 119 2.60 -1.63 -11.29
C ILE A 119 1.83 -1.28 -10.03
N LEU A 120 0.63 -1.85 -9.85
CA LEU A 120 -0.17 -1.66 -8.63
C LEU A 120 0.62 -2.13 -7.39
N PHE A 121 1.23 -3.31 -7.45
CA PHE A 121 2.08 -3.83 -6.38
C PHE A 121 3.26 -2.90 -6.09
N VAL A 122 3.98 -2.43 -7.11
CA VAL A 122 5.14 -1.54 -6.97
C VAL A 122 4.72 -0.21 -6.35
N LEU A 123 3.65 0.42 -6.83
CA LEU A 123 3.13 1.66 -6.24
C LEU A 123 2.74 1.49 -4.76
N ASN A 124 2.10 0.36 -4.43
CA ASN A 124 1.57 0.08 -3.11
C ASN A 124 2.65 -0.30 -2.09
N VAL A 125 3.41 -1.35 -2.39
CA VAL A 125 4.30 -2.01 -1.44
C VAL A 125 5.69 -1.38 -1.45
N ILE A 126 6.23 -1.07 -2.64
CA ILE A 126 7.59 -0.56 -2.77
C ILE A 126 7.60 0.96 -2.64
N VAL A 127 6.87 1.67 -3.50
CA VAL A 127 6.88 3.14 -3.51
C VAL A 127 6.20 3.70 -2.27
N PHE A 128 4.92 3.39 -2.03
CA PHE A 128 4.24 3.88 -0.84
C PHE A 128 4.79 3.25 0.44
N GLY A 129 4.99 1.92 0.48
CA GLY A 129 5.39 1.21 1.70
C GLY A 129 6.84 1.47 2.16
N ARG A 130 7.76 1.80 1.24
CA ARG A 130 9.18 2.02 1.55
C ARG A 130 9.70 3.38 1.10
N LEU A 131 9.67 3.68 -0.19
CA LEU A 131 10.41 4.82 -0.76
C LEU A 131 9.82 6.19 -0.39
N GLU A 132 8.50 6.29 -0.34
CA GLU A 132 7.77 7.55 -0.11
C GLU A 132 7.01 7.56 1.23
N ARG A 133 7.14 6.52 2.06
CA ARG A 133 6.63 6.52 3.44
C ARG A 133 7.51 7.40 4.33
N ARG A 134 6.93 7.98 5.37
CA ARG A 134 7.71 8.55 6.47
C ARG A 134 7.97 7.41 7.46
N LEU A 135 9.24 7.09 7.71
CA LEU A 135 9.64 5.94 8.53
C LEU A 135 9.56 6.19 10.05
N HIS A 136 9.35 7.44 10.47
CA HIS A 136 9.41 7.86 11.89
C HIS A 136 8.04 8.04 12.56
N SER A 137 6.96 7.76 11.84
CA SER A 137 5.60 7.73 12.38
C SER A 137 5.13 6.27 12.41
N ASP A 138 4.26 5.93 13.36
CA ASP A 138 3.42 4.71 13.34
C ASP A 138 2.42 4.72 12.16
N ASP A 139 2.90 5.14 10.98
CA ASP A 139 2.10 5.38 9.80
C ASP A 139 1.69 4.04 9.19
N MET A 140 0.38 3.94 9.01
CA MET A 140 -0.35 2.89 8.31
C MET A 140 0.40 2.44 7.05
N PHE A 141 0.59 1.13 6.91
CA PHE A 141 1.05 0.52 5.66
C PHE A 141 -0.10 -0.24 5.02
N PHE A 142 -0.08 -0.29 3.69
CA PHE A 142 -1.00 -1.11 2.95
C PHE A 142 -0.37 -2.49 2.75
N LEU A 143 -1.16 -3.53 3.00
CA LEU A 143 -0.80 -4.88 2.59
C LEU A 143 -0.87 -5.00 1.06
N PRO A 144 -0.19 -5.99 0.46
CA PRO A 144 -0.44 -6.36 -0.92
C PRO A 144 -1.94 -6.60 -1.14
N HIS A 145 -2.47 -6.16 -2.28
CA HIS A 145 -3.88 -6.35 -2.61
C HIS A 145 -4.18 -7.83 -2.88
N PRO A 146 -5.39 -8.33 -2.59
CA PRO A 146 -5.84 -9.63 -3.09
C PRO A 146 -5.76 -9.70 -4.62
N ALA A 147 -5.51 -10.89 -5.16
CA ALA A 147 -5.32 -11.08 -6.61
C ALA A 147 -6.51 -10.56 -7.44
N LYS A 148 -7.73 -10.69 -6.91
CA LYS A 148 -8.98 -10.29 -7.56
C LYS A 148 -9.53 -8.94 -7.11
N GLU A 149 -8.84 -8.23 -6.23
CA GLU A 149 -9.28 -6.89 -5.82
C GLU A 149 -9.26 -5.95 -7.03
N GLN A 150 -10.32 -5.15 -7.19
CA GLN A 150 -10.40 -4.18 -8.26
C GLN A 150 -9.59 -2.94 -7.89
N ALA A 151 -8.88 -2.40 -8.87
CA ALA A 151 -8.13 -1.17 -8.73
C ALA A 151 -8.09 -0.41 -10.05
N LYS A 152 -7.80 0.89 -9.96
CA LYS A 152 -7.43 1.71 -11.10
C LYS A 152 -6.07 2.36 -10.87
N ILE A 153 -5.29 2.46 -11.93
CA ILE A 153 -4.03 3.21 -11.99
C ILE A 153 -4.32 4.53 -12.71
N LEU A 154 -3.78 5.63 -12.18
CA LEU A 154 -3.78 6.91 -12.86
C LEU A 154 -2.46 7.05 -13.62
N TRP A 155 -2.58 7.13 -14.94
CA TRP A 155 -1.49 7.42 -15.86
C TRP A 155 -1.44 8.91 -16.18
N ARG A 156 -0.23 9.45 -16.25
CA ARG A 156 0.04 10.83 -16.67
C ARG A 156 1.44 10.92 -17.25
N ASP A 157 1.57 11.52 -18.42
CA ASP A 157 2.86 11.81 -19.08
C ASP A 157 3.74 10.54 -19.20
N GLY A 158 3.12 9.42 -19.62
CA GLY A 158 3.78 8.13 -19.80
C GLY A 158 4.24 7.46 -18.49
N ALA A 159 3.64 7.82 -17.34
CA ALA A 159 3.95 7.21 -16.05
C ALA A 159 2.71 6.93 -15.20
N ALA A 160 2.74 5.83 -14.46
CA ALA A 160 1.81 5.54 -13.39
C ALA A 160 2.13 6.41 -12.15
N VAL A 161 1.22 7.32 -11.79
CA VAL A 161 1.46 8.36 -10.77
C VAL A 161 0.59 8.23 -9.52
N ALA A 162 -0.49 7.46 -9.60
CA ALA A 162 -1.38 7.20 -8.47
C ALA A 162 -2.16 5.90 -8.70
N PHE A 163 -2.80 5.40 -7.65
CA PHE A 163 -3.79 4.33 -7.77
C PHE A 163 -4.87 4.48 -6.69
N TYR A 164 -5.99 3.79 -6.91
CA TYR A 164 -6.92 3.46 -5.84
C TYR A 164 -7.48 2.04 -6.01
N SER A 165 -7.81 1.37 -4.91
CA SER A 165 -8.47 0.05 -4.89
C SER A 165 -9.92 0.15 -4.40
N VAL A 166 -10.71 -0.88 -4.73
CA VAL A 166 -12.12 -0.97 -4.36
C VAL A 166 -12.42 -2.34 -3.77
N LYS A 167 -13.04 -2.34 -2.59
CA LYS A 167 -13.77 -3.52 -2.09
C LYS A 167 -15.18 -3.48 -2.67
N MET A 168 -15.50 -4.50 -3.46
CA MET A 168 -16.81 -4.60 -4.09
C MET A 168 -17.86 -5.03 -3.07
N LYS A 169 -19.07 -4.48 -3.21
CA LYS A 169 -20.24 -5.00 -2.49
C LYS A 169 -20.39 -6.51 -2.77
N GLY A 170 -20.54 -7.30 -1.70
CA GLY A 170 -20.60 -8.76 -1.77
C GLY A 170 -19.24 -9.47 -1.71
N SER A 171 -18.11 -8.75 -1.81
CA SER A 171 -16.78 -9.35 -1.61
C SER A 171 -16.50 -9.62 -0.13
N LEU A 172 -15.67 -10.63 0.17
CA LEU A 172 -15.37 -11.05 1.53
C LEU A 172 -14.57 -10.00 2.31
N CYS A 173 -14.96 -9.77 3.56
CA CYS A 173 -14.26 -8.91 4.53
C CYS A 173 -13.09 -9.68 5.14
N GLY A 174 -12.07 -9.91 4.31
CA GLY A 174 -10.88 -10.68 4.69
C GLY A 174 -11.12 -12.17 4.87
N ASP A 175 -10.04 -12.87 5.23
CA ASP A 175 -9.99 -14.32 5.24
C ASP A 175 -10.56 -14.84 6.56
N GLY A 176 -11.66 -15.59 6.51
CA GLY A 176 -12.21 -16.32 7.66
C GLY A 176 -13.31 -15.64 8.48
N THR A 177 -13.74 -14.41 8.15
CA THR A 177 -14.88 -13.77 8.86
C THR A 177 -16.23 -14.31 8.41
N GLY A 178 -16.32 -14.86 7.19
CA GLY A 178 -17.58 -15.25 6.55
C GLY A 178 -18.52 -14.08 6.26
N THR A 179 -18.05 -12.84 6.40
CA THR A 179 -18.84 -11.62 6.16
C THR A 179 -18.44 -10.97 4.84
N CYS A 180 -19.39 -10.28 4.21
CA CYS A 180 -19.15 -9.57 2.95
C CYS A 180 -19.41 -8.06 3.11
N TYR A 181 -18.69 -7.25 2.33
CA TYR A 181 -18.93 -5.82 2.24
C TYR A 181 -20.36 -5.51 1.78
N LEU A 182 -21.04 -4.63 2.50
CA LEU A 182 -22.46 -4.32 2.24
C LEU A 182 -22.66 -3.14 1.28
N LEU A 183 -21.57 -2.50 0.88
CA LEU A 183 -21.51 -1.37 -0.05
C LEU A 183 -20.16 -1.35 -0.77
N PRO A 184 -20.04 -0.68 -1.93
CA PRO A 184 -18.73 -0.43 -2.54
C PRO A 184 -17.88 0.45 -1.62
N VAL A 185 -16.60 0.09 -1.43
CA VAL A 185 -15.68 0.85 -0.56
C VAL A 185 -14.43 1.23 -1.33
N PHE A 186 -14.11 2.52 -1.34
CA PHE A 186 -12.84 3.08 -1.77
C PHE A 186 -11.80 2.80 -0.69
N ASP A 187 -10.92 1.83 -0.95
CA ASP A 187 -10.20 1.14 0.10
C ASP A 187 -8.79 1.69 0.34
N THR A 188 -7.89 1.45 -0.60
CA THR A 188 -6.55 2.04 -0.55
C THR A 188 -6.40 3.10 -1.63
N VAL A 189 -5.68 4.18 -1.33
CA VAL A 189 -5.42 5.25 -2.29
C VAL A 189 -4.04 5.83 -2.05
N PHE A 190 -3.34 6.08 -3.13
CA PHE A 190 -2.01 6.67 -3.07
C PHE A 190 -1.75 7.56 -4.27
N VAL A 191 -1.13 8.70 -4.02
CA VAL A 191 -0.60 9.60 -5.04
C VAL A 191 0.89 9.79 -4.76
N ARG A 192 1.73 9.55 -5.77
CA ARG A 192 3.17 9.79 -5.70
C ARG A 192 3.44 11.22 -5.27
N ARG A 193 4.41 11.44 -4.39
CA ARG A 193 4.72 12.70 -3.72
C ARG A 193 4.94 13.84 -4.72
N LYS A 194 5.66 13.58 -5.81
CA LYS A 194 5.93 14.54 -6.90
C LYS A 194 4.67 14.98 -7.66
N ASN A 195 3.56 14.26 -7.52
CA ASN A 195 2.27 14.51 -8.20
C ASN A 195 1.17 15.00 -7.24
N ARG A 196 1.47 15.18 -5.95
CA ARG A 196 0.48 15.64 -4.96
C ARG A 196 0.12 17.11 -5.18
N CYS A 197 -1.01 17.54 -4.61
CA CYS A 197 -1.53 18.91 -4.70
C CYS A 197 -1.97 19.35 -6.12
N GLN A 198 -2.18 18.39 -7.04
CA GLN A 198 -2.64 18.64 -8.40
C GLN A 198 -4.09 18.16 -8.65
N GLY A 199 -4.90 18.01 -7.60
CA GLY A 199 -6.30 17.56 -7.69
C GLY A 199 -6.51 16.06 -7.95
N LEU A 200 -5.44 15.25 -7.98
CA LEU A 200 -5.54 13.82 -8.33
C LEU A 200 -6.39 12.98 -7.37
N GLY A 201 -6.30 13.23 -6.06
CA GLY A 201 -7.15 12.54 -5.09
C GLY A 201 -8.63 12.85 -5.28
N THR A 202 -8.95 14.10 -5.61
CA THR A 202 -10.33 14.54 -5.93
C THR A 202 -10.83 13.90 -7.22
N ALA A 203 -9.96 13.77 -8.23
CA ALA A 203 -10.30 13.09 -9.49
C ALA A 203 -10.61 11.60 -9.27
N MET A 204 -9.82 10.90 -8.46
CA MET A 204 -10.08 9.49 -8.10
C MET A 204 -11.38 9.33 -7.29
N LEU A 205 -11.68 10.23 -6.36
CA LEU A 205 -12.96 10.21 -5.64
C LEU A 205 -14.15 10.43 -6.57
N ARG A 206 -14.05 11.37 -7.51
CA ARG A 206 -15.09 11.63 -8.50
C ARG A 206 -15.36 10.39 -9.35
N ASP A 207 -14.30 9.83 -9.92
CA ASP A 207 -14.39 8.62 -10.75
C ASP A 207 -14.97 7.42 -9.97
N PHE A 208 -14.64 7.27 -8.68
CA PHE A 208 -15.29 6.28 -7.82
C PHE A 208 -16.79 6.54 -7.62
N CYS A 209 -17.19 7.77 -7.29
CA CYS A 209 -18.60 8.12 -7.10
C CYS A 209 -19.42 7.94 -8.38
N ASP A 210 -18.86 8.32 -9.52
CA ASP A 210 -19.48 8.16 -10.84
C ASP A 210 -19.60 6.67 -11.22
N THR A 211 -18.58 5.87 -10.92
CA THR A 211 -18.59 4.40 -11.15
C THR A 211 -19.74 3.73 -10.40
N PHE A 212 -20.09 4.20 -9.21
CA PHE A 212 -21.15 3.64 -8.36
C PHE A 212 -22.33 4.58 -8.17
N GLN A 213 -22.70 5.35 -9.20
CA GLN A 213 -23.80 6.34 -9.14
C GLN A 213 -25.16 5.76 -8.70
N GLY A 214 -25.38 4.45 -8.87
CA GLY A 214 -26.62 3.77 -8.48
C GLY A 214 -26.68 3.33 -7.01
N ASP A 215 -25.59 3.46 -6.26
CA ASP A 215 -25.56 3.09 -4.84
C ASP A 215 -25.88 4.32 -3.95
N GLU A 216 -26.87 4.15 -3.07
CA GLU A 216 -27.29 5.16 -2.08
C GLU A 216 -26.20 5.49 -1.05
N ALA A 217 -25.28 4.55 -0.80
CA ALA A 217 -24.19 4.71 0.15
C ALA A 217 -22.90 4.11 -0.42
N LEU A 218 -21.82 4.87 -0.27
CA LEU A 218 -20.47 4.53 -0.68
C LEU A 218 -19.53 4.64 0.53
N GLY A 219 -18.61 3.69 0.63
CA GLY A 219 -17.63 3.63 1.72
C GLY A 219 -16.29 4.24 1.35
N ILE A 220 -15.63 4.83 2.33
CA ILE A 220 -14.19 5.07 2.37
C ILE A 220 -13.64 4.24 3.54
N SER A 221 -12.64 3.38 3.29
CA SER A 221 -12.10 2.52 4.34
C SER A 221 -11.50 3.32 5.50
N CYS A 222 -11.87 2.94 6.71
CA CYS A 222 -11.22 3.37 7.95
C CYS A 222 -9.93 2.56 8.16
N PRO A 223 -8.86 3.15 8.75
CA PRO A 223 -8.69 4.57 9.10
C PRO A 223 -8.42 5.48 7.90
N ILE A 224 -9.02 6.68 7.90
CA ILE A 224 -8.79 7.71 6.87
C ILE A 224 -7.63 8.62 7.30
N SER A 225 -6.61 8.75 6.44
CA SER A 225 -5.46 9.62 6.71
C SER A 225 -5.85 11.12 6.79
N PRO A 226 -5.12 11.95 7.56
CA PRO A 226 -5.37 13.39 7.60
C PRO A 226 -5.30 14.08 6.23
N ALA A 227 -4.42 13.61 5.35
CA ALA A 227 -4.33 14.10 3.97
C ALA A 227 -5.59 13.77 3.18
N MET A 228 -6.12 12.55 3.31
CA MET A 228 -7.34 12.14 2.63
C MET A 228 -8.58 12.87 3.17
N TYR A 229 -8.65 13.15 4.47
CA TYR A 229 -9.70 13.99 5.04
C TYR A 229 -9.74 15.40 4.41
N ARG A 230 -8.58 16.01 4.13
CA ARG A 230 -8.53 17.30 3.43
C ARG A 230 -9.09 17.19 2.01
N VAL A 231 -8.78 16.11 1.30
CA VAL A 231 -9.32 15.84 -0.05
C VAL A 231 -10.83 15.63 -0.01
N LEU A 232 -11.33 14.80 0.91
CA LEU A 232 -12.76 14.53 1.11
C LEU A 232 -13.53 15.81 1.44
N ARG A 233 -13.02 16.62 2.36
CA ARG A 233 -13.59 17.92 2.70
C ARG A 233 -13.76 18.80 1.46
N GLN A 234 -12.69 18.98 0.69
CA GLN A 234 -12.73 19.83 -0.49
C GLN A 234 -13.70 19.28 -1.54
N PHE A 235 -13.68 17.95 -1.76
CA PHE A 235 -14.59 17.29 -2.69
C PHE A 235 -16.06 17.51 -2.30
N LEU A 236 -16.42 17.29 -1.04
CA LEU A 236 -17.79 17.44 -0.52
C LEU A 236 -18.28 18.90 -0.47
N LEU A 237 -17.35 19.87 -0.40
CA LEU A 237 -17.70 21.28 -0.60
C LEU A 237 -18.12 21.53 -2.04
N THR A 238 -17.38 20.99 -3.01
CA THR A 238 -17.64 21.18 -4.45
C THR A 238 -18.72 20.28 -5.03
N CYS A 239 -19.04 19.17 -4.36
CA CYS A 239 -20.02 18.17 -4.82
C CYS A 239 -21.09 17.93 -3.73
N PRO A 240 -22.06 18.85 -3.52
CA PRO A 240 -23.05 18.73 -2.46
C PRO A 240 -23.91 17.47 -2.53
N GLY A 241 -24.14 16.92 -3.74
CA GLY A 241 -24.89 15.68 -3.96
C GLY A 241 -24.25 14.46 -3.29
N GLU A 242 -22.93 14.47 -3.07
CA GLU A 242 -22.21 13.33 -2.47
C GLU A 242 -22.19 13.38 -0.93
N ARG A 243 -22.66 14.48 -0.30
CA ARG A 243 -22.62 14.65 1.16
C ARG A 243 -23.41 13.59 1.92
N GLY A 244 -24.52 13.12 1.36
CA GLY A 244 -25.33 12.04 1.93
C GLY A 244 -24.80 10.64 1.61
N ARG A 245 -23.95 10.51 0.59
CA ARG A 245 -23.55 9.22 0.01
C ARG A 245 -22.22 8.71 0.54
N LEU A 246 -21.31 9.57 0.99
CA LEU A 246 -19.97 9.17 1.43
C LEU A 246 -19.86 8.93 2.95
N TRP A 247 -19.45 7.71 3.31
CA TRP A 247 -19.33 7.24 4.69
C TRP A 247 -17.91 6.71 4.95
N GLU A 248 -17.36 7.00 6.12
CA GLU A 248 -16.20 6.27 6.65
C GLU A 248 -16.70 4.92 7.16
N VAL A 249 -16.02 3.85 6.78
CA VAL A 249 -16.51 2.48 6.94
C VAL A 249 -15.48 1.59 7.60
N GLU A 250 -15.90 0.90 8.66
CA GLU A 250 -15.25 -0.32 9.13
C GLU A 250 -15.93 -1.54 8.48
N PRO A 251 -15.19 -2.58 8.04
CA PRO A 251 -15.80 -3.78 7.47
C PRO A 251 -16.77 -4.45 8.45
N PRO A 252 -17.93 -4.99 8.00
CA PRO A 252 -18.46 -5.06 6.62
C PRO A 252 -19.18 -3.79 6.14
N GLY A 253 -19.23 -2.75 6.96
CA GLY A 253 -19.93 -1.50 6.67
C GLY A 253 -21.44 -1.66 6.79
N ALA A 254 -21.93 -2.26 7.87
CA ALA A 254 -23.36 -2.22 8.19
C ALA A 254 -23.80 -0.81 8.65
N TRP A 255 -25.10 -0.53 8.56
CA TRP A 255 -25.66 0.69 9.18
C TRP A 255 -25.43 0.70 10.70
N GLY A 256 -25.48 1.90 11.31
CA GLY A 256 -25.24 2.07 12.74
C GLY A 256 -23.79 2.39 13.04
N GLN A 257 -23.15 1.60 13.91
CA GLN A 257 -21.83 1.93 14.46
C GLN A 257 -20.66 1.78 13.46
N GLN A 258 -20.85 1.07 12.35
CA GLN A 258 -19.79 0.78 11.36
C GLN A 258 -19.74 1.79 10.21
N ARG A 259 -20.62 2.80 10.21
CA ARG A 259 -20.65 3.87 9.22
C ARG A 259 -20.72 5.23 9.91
N VAL A 260 -19.80 6.13 9.55
CA VAL A 260 -19.86 7.52 9.98
C VAL A 260 -19.94 8.41 8.75
N ASN A 261 -20.99 9.24 8.64
CA ASN A 261 -21.10 10.15 7.51
C ASN A 261 -19.94 11.16 7.53
N ILE A 262 -19.17 11.20 6.45
CA ILE A 262 -17.91 11.96 6.39
C ILE A 262 -18.21 13.46 6.45
N TRP A 263 -19.24 13.92 5.76
CA TRP A 263 -19.61 15.33 5.76
C TRP A 263 -19.98 15.83 7.16
N LEU A 264 -20.82 15.08 7.88
CA LEU A 264 -21.19 15.40 9.26
C LEU A 264 -19.98 15.41 10.19
N LYS A 265 -19.07 14.44 10.05
CA LYS A 265 -17.83 14.37 10.85
C LYS A 265 -16.95 15.60 10.62
N VAL A 266 -16.72 15.97 9.36
CA VAL A 266 -15.92 17.16 8.99
C VAL A 266 -16.59 18.45 9.50
N TYR A 267 -17.88 18.61 9.28
CA TYR A 267 -18.62 19.81 9.72
C TYR A 267 -18.61 19.99 11.25
N LEU A 268 -18.80 18.91 12.00
CA LEU A 268 -18.78 18.97 13.47
C LEU A 268 -17.38 19.28 14.02
N GLN A 269 -16.31 18.78 13.39
CA GLN A 269 -14.94 19.12 13.76
C GLN A 269 -14.65 20.61 13.57
N GLU A 270 -15.14 21.22 12.49
CA GLU A 270 -14.97 22.66 12.23
C GLU A 270 -15.67 23.53 13.26
N ARG A 271 -16.90 23.17 13.66
CA ARG A 271 -17.62 23.90 14.71
C ARG A 271 -16.87 23.91 16.04
N ARG A 272 -16.30 22.77 16.43
CA ARG A 272 -15.49 22.69 17.66
C ARG A 272 -14.26 23.60 17.60
N LEU A 273 -13.65 23.77 16.43
CA LEU A 273 -12.52 24.68 16.24
C LEU A 273 -12.95 26.16 16.26
N GLN A 274 -14.15 26.47 15.77
CA GLN A 274 -14.70 27.84 15.78
C GLN A 274 -15.16 28.27 17.18
N ASP A 275 -15.84 27.38 17.93
CA ASP A 275 -16.31 27.66 19.30
C ASP A 275 -15.14 27.78 20.30
N GLY A 276 -13.98 27.17 20.01
CA GLY A 276 -12.76 27.27 20.80
C GLY A 276 -11.92 28.54 20.57
N SER A 277 -12.31 29.42 19.62
CA SER A 277 -11.53 30.62 19.25
C SER A 277 -12.05 31.93 19.87
N THR A 278 -13.11 31.89 20.69
CA THR A 278 -13.63 33.04 21.44
C THR A 278 -13.25 32.97 22.92
N VAL A 279 -11.96 33.11 23.22
CA VAL A 279 -11.53 33.68 24.51
C VAL A 279 -10.48 34.75 24.21
N HIS A 280 -10.95 35.96 23.95
CA HIS A 280 -10.12 37.15 24.12
C HIS A 280 -9.68 37.20 25.60
N PRO A 281 -8.38 37.25 25.92
CA PRO A 281 -7.96 37.69 27.24
C PRO A 281 -8.27 39.19 27.29
N LYS A 282 -9.29 39.57 28.04
CA LYS A 282 -9.43 40.97 28.45
C LYS A 282 -8.20 41.31 29.30
N CYS A 283 -7.40 42.24 28.80
CA CYS A 283 -6.54 43.06 29.65
C CYS A 283 -7.41 43.75 30.70
N SER A 284 -7.08 43.52 31.97
CA SER A 284 -7.26 44.48 33.06
C SER A 284 -6.25 44.11 34.14
N GLU A 285 -5.33 45.04 34.37
CA GLU A 285 -4.28 45.01 35.38
C GLU A 285 -4.85 45.17 36.81
N GLU A 286 -4.07 44.62 37.76
CA GLU A 286 -3.96 44.97 39.20
C GLU A 286 -5.20 44.73 40.12
N ASP A 287 -5.09 44.20 41.34
CA ASP A 287 -3.93 43.92 42.21
C ASP A 287 -4.33 43.03 43.42
N THR A 288 -3.30 42.59 44.16
CA THR A 288 -3.18 42.12 45.56
C THR A 288 -3.47 40.66 46.02
N ASP A 289 -2.35 40.08 46.52
CA ASP A 289 -2.11 39.33 47.76
C ASP A 289 -2.48 37.82 47.93
N THR A 290 -1.39 37.03 47.92
CA THR A 290 -1.10 35.65 48.39
C THR A 290 -1.50 35.31 49.85
N PRO A 291 -1.25 34.08 50.39
CA PRO A 291 -1.09 32.73 49.81
C PRO A 291 -1.84 31.60 50.60
N GLY A 292 -2.02 30.40 50.04
CA GLY A 292 -2.39 29.24 50.87
C GLY A 292 -2.70 27.90 50.21
N GLN A 293 -1.73 26.99 50.32
CA GLN A 293 -1.83 25.52 50.48
C GLN A 293 -2.15 24.57 49.30
N ALA A 294 -1.34 23.50 49.33
CA ALA A 294 -1.24 22.36 48.45
C ALA A 294 -2.45 21.41 48.51
N SER A 295 -2.67 20.63 47.44
CA SER A 295 -2.80 19.16 47.48
C SER A 295 -3.04 18.53 46.09
N LYS A 296 -2.18 17.54 45.78
CA LYS A 296 -2.39 16.22 45.15
C LYS A 296 -3.06 16.03 43.78
N GLU A 297 -2.25 15.40 42.91
CA GLU A 297 -2.49 14.20 42.08
C GLU A 297 -3.93 13.85 41.64
N ASP A 298 -4.12 13.74 40.33
CA ASP A 298 -4.70 12.53 39.73
C ASP A 298 -4.19 12.32 38.28
N GLY A 299 -3.84 11.07 37.95
CA GLY A 299 -3.08 10.68 36.77
C GLY A 299 -3.88 10.53 35.45
N PRO A 300 -3.19 10.27 34.32
CA PRO A 300 -3.85 10.09 33.03
C PRO A 300 -4.36 8.66 32.84
N THR A 301 -5.64 8.55 32.46
CA THR A 301 -6.31 7.32 32.06
C THR A 301 -5.65 6.72 30.81
N GLN A 302 -5.11 5.51 30.94
CA GLN A 302 -4.65 4.65 29.85
C GLN A 302 -5.84 4.17 29.00
N PHE A 303 -5.76 4.34 27.68
CA PHE A 303 -6.56 3.57 26.73
C PHE A 303 -5.68 2.43 26.19
N ASN A 304 -6.07 1.20 26.52
CA ASN A 304 -5.42 -0.03 26.06
C ASN A 304 -5.60 -0.20 24.54
N HIS A 305 -4.48 -0.18 23.82
CA HIS A 305 -4.43 -0.64 22.43
C HIS A 305 -4.29 -2.17 22.46
N GLY A 306 -5.19 -2.88 21.79
CA GLY A 306 -5.03 -4.31 21.55
C GLY A 306 -3.80 -4.56 20.68
N GLU A 307 -2.77 -5.13 21.29
CA GLU A 307 -1.57 -5.61 20.64
C GLU A 307 -1.92 -6.74 19.66
N SER A 308 -1.50 -6.59 18.40
CA SER A 308 -1.29 -7.74 17.52
C SER A 308 0.16 -7.69 17.07
N HIS A 309 1.00 -8.37 17.85
CA HIS A 309 2.32 -8.79 17.41
C HIS A 309 2.14 -9.69 16.16
N LYS A 310 2.71 -9.29 15.03
CA LYS A 310 3.03 -10.22 13.94
C LYS A 310 4.50 -10.08 13.59
N GLU A 311 5.22 -11.12 14.01
CA GLU A 311 6.61 -11.40 13.67
C GLU A 311 6.82 -11.47 12.16
N TRP A 312 7.98 -10.97 11.76
CA TRP A 312 8.51 -11.11 10.41
C TRP A 312 9.12 -12.49 10.26
N ALA A 313 8.66 -13.26 9.27
CA ALA A 313 9.39 -14.43 8.79
C ALA A 313 10.23 -14.04 7.57
N VAL A 314 11.46 -13.58 7.82
CA VAL A 314 12.56 -13.72 6.84
C VAL A 314 13.08 -15.13 7.06
N GLY A 315 12.85 -16.03 6.10
CA GLY A 315 13.37 -17.39 6.16
C GLY A 315 14.89 -17.37 5.99
N GLU A 316 15.63 -17.77 7.02
CA GLU A 316 17.02 -18.20 6.86
C GLU A 316 17.08 -19.60 6.23
N PRO A 317 18.11 -19.92 5.43
CA PRO A 317 18.25 -21.24 4.82
C PRO A 317 18.78 -22.25 5.83
N GLU A 318 18.09 -23.40 5.93
CA GLU A 318 18.53 -24.55 6.71
C GLU A 318 19.88 -25.07 6.22
N ARG A 319 20.84 -25.16 7.15
CA ARG A 319 22.09 -25.89 6.94
C ARG A 319 21.81 -27.39 6.99
N THR A 320 21.88 -28.07 5.85
CA THR A 320 21.96 -29.52 5.80
C THR A 320 23.32 -29.98 6.33
N GLN A 321 23.34 -30.58 7.53
CA GLN A 321 24.46 -31.38 7.98
C GLN A 321 24.12 -32.86 7.76
N ASN A 322 24.76 -33.41 6.74
CA ASN A 322 24.75 -34.81 6.38
C ASN A 322 25.61 -35.56 7.41
N ASP A 323 25.07 -36.58 8.09
CA ASP A 323 25.90 -37.64 8.62
C ASP A 323 25.22 -39.01 8.50
N ARG A 324 25.96 -39.90 7.83
CA ARG A 324 25.58 -41.28 7.52
C ARG A 324 25.94 -42.20 8.71
N ARG A 325 25.05 -43.13 9.05
CA ARG A 325 25.21 -44.59 8.77
C ARG A 325 24.23 -45.45 9.56
N CYS A 326 23.64 -46.39 8.82
CA CYS A 326 23.40 -47.82 9.11
C CYS A 326 22.70 -48.19 10.43
N ALA A 327 21.85 -49.20 10.51
CA ALA A 327 21.10 -50.09 9.65
C ALA A 327 20.43 -51.01 10.68
N GLU A 328 19.15 -51.36 10.54
CA GLU A 328 18.63 -52.72 10.71
C GLU A 328 17.10 -52.75 10.67
N VAL A 329 16.65 -53.92 10.27
CA VAL A 329 15.33 -54.30 9.77
C VAL A 329 14.48 -54.86 10.92
N CYS A 330 13.18 -55.01 10.63
CA CYS A 330 12.16 -55.87 11.24
C CYS A 330 11.12 -55.09 12.06
N GLU A 331 9.93 -54.81 11.53
CA GLU A 331 8.77 -55.71 11.28
C GLU A 331 7.94 -55.98 12.56
N GLU A 332 6.62 -55.94 12.37
CA GLU A 332 5.50 -56.39 13.22
C GLU A 332 4.89 -55.47 14.29
N ALA A 333 3.66 -55.05 13.95
CA ALA A 333 2.42 -55.27 14.71
C ALA A 333 2.29 -54.73 16.14
N ARG A 334 1.53 -53.63 16.27
CA ARG A 334 0.18 -53.63 16.87
C ARG A 334 -0.52 -52.30 16.73
#